data_AF-X1HIC0-F1
#
_entry.id   AF-X1HIC0-F1
#
_cell.length_a   1.000
_cell.length_b   1.000
_cell.length_c   1.000
_cell.angle_alpha   90.00
_cell.angle_beta   90.00
_cell.angle_gamma   90.00
#
_symmetry.space_group_name_H-M   'P 1'
#
loop_
_entity.id
_entity.type
_entity.pdbx_description
1 polymer ?
#
loop_
_entity_poly.entity_id
_entity_poly.type
_entity_poly.pdbx_seq_one_letter_code
_entity_poly.pdbx_strand_id
1 'polypeptide(L)' 'MQYVNELKVEEIELRIAPIKGEGKSSFTVPVNDEKVAVEYLVAGGRHTVKIGDSKVRFNITVLGNRDVDISPAGL' A
#
# COMPACT_ATOMS: atom_id res chain seq x y z
N MET A 1 -1.39 26.88 16.82
CA MET A 1 -0.26 25.96 16.53
C MET A 1 -0.88 24.61 16.23
N GLN A 2 -0.51 23.99 15.11
CA GLN A 2 -0.95 22.63 14.76
C GLN A 2 0.11 21.66 15.29
N TYR A 3 -0.30 20.61 16.00
CA TYR A 3 0.61 19.62 16.59
C TYR A 3 0.58 18.30 15.80
N VAL A 4 1.69 17.56 15.84
CA VAL A 4 1.73 16.17 15.32
C VAL A 4 0.76 15.31 16.16
N ASN A 5 -0.09 14.52 15.51
CA ASN A 5 -1.18 13.71 16.09
C ASN A 5 -2.41 14.47 16.64
N GLU A 6 -2.62 15.73 16.24
CA GLU A 6 -3.86 16.46 16.59
C GLU A 6 -5.10 15.87 15.88
N LEU A 7 -4.91 15.26 14.72
CA LEU A 7 -5.97 14.63 13.92
C LEU A 7 -5.62 13.16 13.64
N LYS A 8 -6.60 12.28 13.83
CA LYS A 8 -6.49 10.88 13.41
C LYS A 8 -6.52 10.81 11.89
N VAL A 9 -5.62 10.02 11.31
CA VAL A 9 -5.58 9.74 9.88
C VAL A 9 -6.77 8.86 9.51
N GLU A 10 -7.65 9.34 8.64
CA GLU A 10 -8.81 8.57 8.18
C GLU A 10 -8.57 7.91 6.81
N GLU A 11 -7.67 8.50 6.01
CA GLU A 11 -7.31 8.03 4.68
C GLU A 11 -5.81 8.17 4.42
N ILE A 12 -5.23 7.19 3.73
CA ILE A 12 -3.87 7.21 3.18
C ILE A 12 -3.97 7.12 1.66
N GLU A 13 -3.32 8.05 0.96
CA GLU A 13 -3.09 7.92 -0.47
C GLU A 13 -1.83 7.08 -0.72
N LEU A 14 -1.99 5.98 -1.46
CA LEU A 14 -0.90 5.10 -1.86
C LEU A 14 -0.72 5.12 -3.39
N ARG A 15 0.44 5.61 -3.84
CA ARG A 15 0.82 5.58 -5.25
C ARG A 15 1.75 4.42 -5.55
N ILE A 16 1.39 3.58 -6.51
CA ILE A 16 2.17 2.41 -6.91
C ILE A 16 2.83 2.68 -8.25
N ALA A 17 4.16 2.75 -8.25
CA ALA A 17 4.95 2.71 -9.48
C ALA A 17 5.30 1.25 -9.82
N PRO A 18 4.86 0.70 -10.97
CA PRO A 18 5.12 -0.69 -11.31
C PRO A 18 6.61 -1.02 -11.44
N ILE A 19 7.03 -2.14 -10.82
CA ILE A 19 8.39 -2.66 -10.94
C ILE A 19 8.64 -3.13 -12.38
N LYS A 20 9.84 -2.89 -12.90
CA LYS A 20 10.26 -3.42 -14.20
C LYS A 20 10.81 -4.83 -14.04
N GLY A 21 10.16 -5.81 -14.67
CA GLY A 21 10.55 -7.21 -14.57
C GLY A 21 10.05 -7.86 -13.28
N GLU A 22 10.70 -8.94 -12.87
CA GLU A 22 10.35 -9.72 -11.68
C GLU A 22 10.91 -9.05 -10.41
N GLY A 23 10.21 -9.19 -9.28
CA GLY A 23 10.73 -8.68 -8.01
C GLY A 23 9.71 -8.55 -6.89
N LYS A 24 10.21 -8.22 -5.70
CA LYS A 24 9.40 -7.90 -4.52
C LYS A 24 9.84 -6.58 -3.91
N SER A 25 8.89 -5.79 -3.44
CA SER A 25 9.10 -4.65 -2.55
C SER A 25 8.16 -4.77 -1.36
N SER A 26 8.61 -4.37 -0.19
CA SER A 26 7.78 -4.34 1.02
C SER A 26 8.08 -3.08 1.80
N PHE A 27 7.04 -2.43 2.31
CA PHE A 27 7.19 -1.29 3.20
C PHE A 27 6.08 -1.30 4.25
N THR A 28 6.33 -0.64 5.37
CA THR A 28 5.41 -0.57 6.50
C THR A 28 4.97 0.86 6.69
N VAL A 29 3.66 1.08 6.73
CA VAL A 29 3.07 2.41 6.96
C VAL A 29 2.66 2.52 8.43
N PRO A 30 3.31 3.36 9.24
CA PRO A 30 2.82 3.69 10.57
C PRO A 30 1.65 4.67 10.48
N VAL A 31 0.51 4.35 11.08
CA VAL A 31 -0.68 5.21 11.08
C VAL A 31 -1.47 5.06 12.39
N ASN A 32 -1.84 6.17 13.06
CA ASN A 32 -2.70 6.18 14.26
C ASN A 32 -2.39 5.17 15.38
N ASP A 33 -1.14 4.72 15.54
CA ASP A 33 -0.67 3.66 16.47
C ASP A 33 -0.67 2.21 15.92
N GLU A 34 -1.09 1.99 14.67
CA GLU A 34 -0.94 0.72 13.95
C GLU A 34 0.19 0.75 12.90
N LYS A 35 0.66 -0.44 12.52
CA LYS A 35 1.63 -0.64 11.45
C LYS A 35 1.00 -1.50 10.36
N VAL A 36 0.76 -0.90 9.21
CA VAL A 36 0.15 -1.59 8.06
C VAL A 36 1.26 -2.05 7.13
N ALA A 37 1.39 -3.37 6.93
CA ALA A 37 2.33 -3.91 5.97
C ALA A 37 1.77 -3.79 4.55
N VAL A 38 2.59 -3.34 3.61
CA VAL A 38 2.27 -3.32 2.19
C VAL A 38 3.34 -4.08 1.44
N GLU A 39 2.92 -5.06 0.65
CA GLU A 39 3.81 -5.86 -0.18
C GLU A 39 3.44 -5.72 -1.65
N TYR A 40 4.44 -5.53 -2.50
CA TYR A 40 4.31 -5.58 -3.94
C TYR A 40 5.16 -6.74 -4.47
N LEU A 41 4.52 -7.68 -5.15
CA LEU A 41 5.16 -8.79 -5.84
C LEU A 41 4.90 -8.71 -7.35
N VAL A 42 5.95 -8.95 -8.13
CA VAL A 42 5.85 -9.25 -9.57
C VAL A 42 6.40 -10.64 -9.80
N ALA A 43 5.52 -11.55 -10.23
CA ALA A 43 5.83 -12.97 -10.44
C ALA A 43 5.19 -13.44 -11.76
N GLY A 44 6.00 -13.92 -12.71
CA GLY A 44 5.53 -14.40 -14.01
C GLY A 44 4.80 -13.30 -14.81
N GLY A 45 5.29 -12.07 -14.73
CA GLY A 45 4.66 -10.88 -15.35
C GLY A 45 3.35 -10.41 -14.68
N ARG A 46 2.87 -11.08 -13.63
CA ARG A 46 1.70 -10.67 -12.86
C ARG A 46 2.11 -9.74 -11.72
N HIS A 47 1.45 -8.59 -11.63
CA HIS A 47 1.68 -7.59 -10.58
C HIS A 47 0.61 -7.73 -9.50
N THR A 48 1.03 -7.86 -8.24
CA THR A 48 0.12 -8.03 -7.10
C THR A 48 0.57 -7.18 -5.92
N VAL A 49 -0.34 -6.36 -5.39
CA VAL A 49 -0.15 -5.59 -4.17
C VAL A 49 -1.05 -6.13 -3.08
N LYS A 50 -0.45 -6.46 -1.93
CA LYS A 50 -1.14 -6.89 -0.72
C LYS A 50 -1.03 -5.80 0.33
N ILE A 51 -2.16 -5.40 0.89
CA ILE A 51 -2.24 -4.42 1.99
C ILE A 51 -2.76 -5.15 3.21
N GLY A 52 -2.01 -5.08 4.31
CA GLY A 52 -2.42 -5.62 5.60
C GLY A 52 -3.68 -4.96 6.13
N ASP A 53 -4.32 -5.62 7.08
CA ASP A 53 -5.49 -5.07 7.74
C ASP A 53 -5.19 -3.69 8.35
N SER A 54 -6.11 -2.75 8.12
CA SER A 54 -6.03 -1.39 8.64
C SER A 54 -7.41 -0.85 8.92
N LYS A 55 -7.52 -0.01 9.96
CA LYS A 55 -8.73 0.77 10.24
C LYS A 55 -8.82 2.03 9.38
N VAL A 56 -7.75 2.36 8.66
CA VAL A 56 -7.61 3.52 7.80
C VAL A 56 -7.88 3.12 6.36
N ARG A 57 -8.57 3.97 5.61
CA ARG A 57 -8.84 3.71 4.20
C ARG A 57 -7.58 3.94 3.36
N PHE A 58 -7.24 2.99 2.49
CA PHE A 58 -6.19 3.17 1.50
C PHE A 58 -6.81 3.53 0.15
N ASN A 59 -6.48 4.72 -0.34
CA ASN A 59 -6.86 5.19 -1.68
C ASN A 59 -5.68 4.96 -2.62
N ILE A 60 -5.84 4.05 -3.58
CA ILE A 60 -4.71 3.49 -4.33
C ILE A 60 -4.73 4.01 -5.76
N THR A 61 -3.60 4.57 -6.19
CA THR A 61 -3.39 5.01 -7.57
C THR A 61 -2.21 4.24 -8.17
N VAL A 62 -2.46 3.48 -9.22
CA VAL A 62 -1.39 2.85 -10.02
C VAL A 62 -0.90 3.84 -11.06
N LEU A 63 0.41 4.05 -11.12
CA LEU A 63 1.04 4.93 -12.09
C LEU A 63 1.38 4.17 -13.37
N GLY A 64 1.05 4.74 -14.52
CA GLY A 64 1.31 4.13 -15.83
C GLY A 64 0.25 3.09 -16.22
N ASN A 65 0.56 2.30 -17.26
CA ASN A 65 -0.42 1.45 -17.95
C ASN A 65 -0.22 -0.05 -17.65
N ARG A 66 -0.01 -0.41 -16.38
CA ARG A 66 0.12 -1.81 -15.96
C ARG A 66 -1.07 -2.20 -15.11
N ASP A 67 -1.63 -3.36 -15.41
CA ASP A 67 -2.64 -3.97 -14.54
C ASP A 67 -1.96 -4.47 -13.26
N VAL A 68 -2.52 -4.09 -12.11
CA VAL A 68 -2.03 -4.48 -10.79
C VAL A 68 -3.20 -5.01 -9.98
N ASP A 69 -3.11 -6.26 -9.55
CA ASP A 69 -4.09 -6.86 -8.66
C ASP A 69 -3.87 -6.33 -7.25
N ILE A 70 -4.88 -5.71 -6.67
CA ILE A 70 -4.85 -5.23 -5.28
C ILE A 70 -5.73 -6.14 -4.45
N SER A 71 -5.17 -6.72 -3.39
CA SER A 71 -5.93 -7.57 -2.47
C SER A 71 -5.55 -7.28 -1.01
N PRO A 72 -6.42 -7.59 -0.04
CA PRO A 72 -5.99 -7.66 1.35
C PRO A 72 -4.88 -8.72 1.49
N ALA A 73 -3.94 -8.49 2.40
CA ALA A 73 -3.05 -9.54 2.86
C ALA A 73 -3.92 -10.53 3.64
N GLY A 74 -4.17 -11.71 3.06
CA GLY A 74 -5.04 -12.72 3.68
C GLY A 74 -4.57 -13.10 5.10
N LEU A 75 -5.57 -13.38 5.95
CA LEU A 75 -5.46 -13.96 7.29
C LEU A 75 -4.65 -15.26 7.31
#